data_AF-A0A4P9WXR1-F1
#
_entry.id   AF-A0A4P9WXR1-F1
#
_cell.length_a   1.000
_cell.length_b   1.000
_cell.length_c   1.000
_cell.angle_alpha   90.00
_cell.angle_beta   90.00
_cell.angle_gamma   90.00
#
_symmetry.space_group_name_H-M   'P 1'
#
loop_
_entity.id
_entity.type
_entity.pdbx_description
1 polymer ?
#
loop_
_entity_poly.entity_id
_entity_poly.type
_entity_poly.pdbx_seq_one_letter_code
_entity_poly.pdbx_strand_id
1 'polypeptide(L)'
;MSDIPERIQLTTAPFDARFPNCNQTKNCWQNYVDYHKCIDDKGEEYKPCQQFKKVFTTLCPMKWVEDWDEQRENGVFVPLMARKDSSH
;
A
#
# COMPACT_ATOMS: atom_id res chain seq x y z
N MET A 1 11.07 22.38 32.34
CA MET A 1 11.46 21.65 31.11
C MET A 1 11.20 20.19 31.39
N SER A 2 10.07 19.67 30.91
CA SER A 2 9.60 18.32 31.20
C SER A 2 9.76 17.48 29.95
N ASP A 3 10.96 16.95 29.73
CA ASP A 3 11.25 15.96 28.70
C ASP A 3 10.84 14.57 29.22
N ILE A 4 9.56 14.24 29.04
CA ILE A 4 9.13 12.84 29.03
C ILE A 4 9.33 12.37 27.59
N PRO A 5 10.21 11.40 27.30
CA PRO A 5 10.32 10.86 25.96
C PRO A 5 8.94 10.31 25.57
N GLU A 6 8.40 10.87 24.48
CA GLU A 6 7.16 10.42 23.85
C GLU A 6 7.19 8.89 23.76
N ARG A 7 6.21 8.21 24.36
CA ARG A 7 6.20 6.73 24.40
C ARG A 7 6.16 6.22 22.96
N ILE A 8 7.20 5.51 22.54
CA ILE A 8 7.24 4.86 21.22
C ILE A 8 6.09 3.86 21.15
N GLN A 9 5.06 4.16 20.37
CA GLN A 9 3.94 3.25 20.15
C GLN A 9 4.31 2.25 19.04
N LEU A 10 4.70 1.05 19.45
CA LEU A 10 4.97 -0.04 18.52
C LEU A 10 3.67 -0.51 17.88
N THR A 11 3.48 -0.22 16.60
CA THR A 11 2.31 -0.64 15.82
C THR A 11 2.74 -1.32 14.52
N THR A 12 1.96 -2.29 14.07
CA THR A 12 2.21 -3.06 12.84
C THR A 12 0.91 -3.20 12.03
N ALA A 13 0.96 -3.89 10.89
CA ALA A 13 -0.23 -4.22 10.11
C ALA A 13 -1.21 -5.08 10.93
N PRO A 14 -2.52 -4.75 10.96
CA PRO A 14 -3.51 -5.55 11.66
C PRO A 14 -3.80 -6.87 10.92
N PHE A 15 -4.44 -7.81 11.59
CA PHE A 15 -4.98 -9.01 10.94
C PHE A 15 -6.06 -8.62 9.92
N ASP A 16 -5.92 -9.11 8.69
CA ASP A 16 -6.92 -8.94 7.63
C ASP A 16 -7.64 -10.26 7.36
N ALA A 17 -8.93 -10.30 7.69
CA ALA A 17 -9.77 -11.49 7.54
C ALA A 17 -9.94 -11.94 6.07
N ARG A 18 -9.64 -11.09 5.08
CA ARG A 18 -9.61 -11.45 3.65
C ARG A 18 -8.43 -12.36 3.32
N PHE A 19 -7.37 -12.33 4.12
CA PHE A 19 -6.13 -13.09 3.93
C PHE A 19 -5.78 -13.90 5.19
N PRO A 20 -6.60 -14.89 5.59
CA PRO A 20 -6.45 -15.59 6.88
C PRO A 20 -5.32 -16.63 6.87
N ASN A 21 -4.83 -17.04 5.70
CA ASN A 21 -3.85 -18.12 5.54
C ASN A 21 -2.41 -17.61 5.70
N CYS A 22 -1.46 -18.51 5.94
CA CYS A 22 -0.04 -18.16 6.10
C CYS A 22 0.55 -17.43 4.88
N ASN A 23 0.04 -17.68 3.67
CA ASN A 23 0.50 -16.98 2.48
C ASN A 23 -0.08 -15.56 2.42
N GLN A 24 0.76 -14.57 2.78
CA GLN A 24 0.43 -13.14 2.81
C GLN A 24 0.82 -12.39 1.52
N THR A 25 1.28 -13.07 0.47
CA THR A 25 1.69 -12.43 -0.80
C THR A 25 0.56 -11.59 -1.40
N LYS A 26 -0.68 -12.09 -1.39
CA LYS A 26 -1.84 -11.33 -1.87
C LYS A 26 -2.19 -10.14 -0.98
N ASN A 27 -1.99 -10.23 0.33
CA ASN A 27 -2.21 -9.12 1.26
C ASN A 27 -1.25 -7.96 0.95
N CYS A 28 0.04 -8.27 0.85
CA CYS A 28 1.07 -7.31 0.43
C CYS A 28 0.72 -6.66 -0.92
N TRP A 29 0.52 -7.47 -1.96
CA TRP A 29 0.27 -6.97 -3.31
C TRP A 29 -1.02 -6.13 -3.41
N GLN A 30 -2.11 -6.56 -2.78
CA GLN A 30 -3.37 -5.83 -2.81
C GLN A 30 -3.25 -4.46 -2.13
N ASN A 31 -2.57 -4.35 -0.98
CA ASN A 31 -2.38 -3.08 -0.30
C ASN A 31 -1.48 -2.11 -1.10
N TYR A 32 -0.50 -2.63 -1.85
CA TYR A 32 0.29 -1.81 -2.76
C TYR A 32 -0.58 -1.21 -3.88
N VAL A 33 -1.38 -2.05 -4.55
CA VAL A 33 -2.31 -1.60 -5.60
C VAL A 33 -3.35 -0.62 -5.04
N ASP A 34 -3.94 -0.93 -3.89
CA ASP A 34 -4.97 -0.09 -3.25
C ASP A 34 -4.41 1.28 -2.85
N TYR A 35 -3.16 1.36 -2.35
CA TYR A 35 -2.51 2.63 -2.04
C TYR A 35 -2.41 3.51 -3.29
N HIS A 36 -1.84 2.98 -4.37
CA HIS A 36 -1.61 3.75 -5.59
C HIS A 36 -2.91 4.14 -6.28
N LYS A 37 -3.90 3.25 -6.32
CA LYS A 37 -5.24 3.60 -6.79
C LYS A 37 -5.89 4.70 -5.94
N CYS A 38 -5.72 4.63 -4.61
CA CYS A 38 -6.29 5.60 -3.68
C CYS A 38 -5.70 7.00 -3.86
N ILE A 39 -4.37 7.12 -4.04
CA ILE A 39 -3.73 8.42 -4.29
C ILE A 39 -4.11 8.98 -5.66
N ASP A 40 -4.30 8.13 -6.67
CA ASP A 40 -4.73 8.57 -8.01
C ASP A 40 -6.18 9.11 -7.97
N ASP A 41 -7.07 8.44 -7.23
CA ASP A 41 -8.50 8.81 -7.14
C ASP A 41 -8.79 9.96 -6.15
N LYS A 42 -8.03 10.05 -5.04
CA LYS A 42 -8.34 10.92 -3.88
C LYS A 42 -7.23 11.93 -3.54
N GLY A 43 -6.03 11.73 -4.06
CA GLY A 43 -4.85 12.52 -3.70
C GLY A 43 -4.10 11.99 -2.48
N GLU A 44 -2.84 12.39 -2.35
CA GLU A 44 -1.90 11.90 -1.32
C GLU A 44 -2.29 12.29 0.12
N GLU A 45 -3.02 13.40 0.31
CA GLU A 45 -3.42 13.89 1.63
C GLU A 45 -4.61 13.12 2.24
N TYR A 46 -5.23 12.22 1.48
CA TYR A 46 -6.36 11.43 1.97
C TYR A 46 -5.88 10.41 3.02
N LYS A 47 -6.11 10.74 4.30
CA LYS A 47 -5.66 9.94 5.47
C LYS A 47 -5.93 8.44 5.34
N PRO A 48 -7.08 7.97 4.81
CA PRO A 48 -7.29 6.54 4.63
C PRO A 48 -6.31 5.85 3.67
N CYS A 49 -5.76 6.54 2.66
CA CYS A 49 -4.72 5.95 1.80
C CYS A 49 -3.46 5.60 2.60
N GLN A 50 -3.14 6.38 3.64
CA GLN A 50 -1.95 6.14 4.47
C GLN A 50 -2.02 4.79 5.21
N GLN A 51 -3.22 4.28 5.46
CA GLN A 51 -3.39 2.94 6.03
C GLN A 51 -2.84 1.87 5.09
N PHE A 52 -3.16 1.93 3.80
CA PHE A 52 -2.63 1.00 2.80
C PHE A 52 -1.10 1.13 2.69
N LYS A 53 -0.59 2.37 2.72
CA LYS A 53 0.85 2.64 2.77
C LYS A 53 1.54 1.91 3.90
N LYS A 54 1.02 2.09 5.12
CA LYS A 54 1.55 1.44 6.33
C LYS A 54 1.54 -0.09 6.20
N VAL A 55 0.47 -0.65 5.65
CA VAL A 55 0.32 -2.12 5.56
C VAL A 55 1.30 -2.70 4.54
N PHE A 56 1.38 -2.17 3.31
CA PHE A 56 2.28 -2.75 2.32
C PHE A 56 3.76 -2.54 2.69
N THR A 57 4.13 -1.41 3.30
CA THR A 57 5.53 -1.20 3.76
C THR A 57 5.92 -2.14 4.91
N THR A 58 4.94 -2.63 5.66
CA THR A 58 5.17 -3.59 6.75
C THR A 58 5.24 -5.03 6.26
N LEU A 59 4.41 -5.40 5.27
CA LEU A 59 4.26 -6.78 4.82
C LEU A 59 5.14 -7.15 3.62
N CYS A 60 5.42 -6.19 2.73
CA CYS A 60 6.09 -6.47 1.47
C CYS A 60 7.61 -6.52 1.61
N PRO A 61 8.30 -7.45 0.94
CA PRO A 61 9.73 -7.35 0.73
C PRO A 61 10.07 -6.07 -0.04
N MET A 62 11.09 -5.32 0.39
CA MET A 62 11.50 -4.06 -0.27
C MET A 62 11.76 -4.24 -1.77
N LYS A 63 12.45 -5.33 -2.14
CA LYS A 63 12.72 -5.66 -3.55
C LYS A 63 11.47 -5.73 -4.42
N TRP A 64 10.37 -6.27 -3.90
CA TRP A 64 9.12 -6.34 -4.67
C TRP A 64 8.52 -4.96 -4.91
N VAL A 65 8.56 -4.10 -3.89
CA VAL A 65 8.08 -2.72 -3.98
C VAL A 65 8.91 -1.94 -5.01
N GLU A 66 10.25 -2.06 -4.95
CA GLU A 66 11.16 -1.44 -5.92
C GLU A 66 10.88 -1.93 -7.36
N ASP A 67 10.80 -3.25 -7.56
CA ASP A 67 10.54 -3.84 -8.87
C ASP A 67 9.16 -3.40 -9.43
N TRP A 68 8.14 -3.24 -8.56
CA TRP A 68 6.82 -2.73 -8.97
C TRP A 68 6.82 -1.22 -9.21
N ASP A 69 7.57 -0.44 -8.43
CA ASP A 69 7.71 1.00 -8.61
C ASP A 69 8.34 1.31 -9.97
N GLU A 70 9.41 0.59 -10.34
CA GLU A 70 10.02 0.68 -11.68
C GLU A 70 9.01 0.32 -12.78
N GLN A 71 8.20 -0.72 -12.60
CA GLN A 71 7.16 -1.08 -13.56
C GLN A 71 6.06 0.00 -13.68
N ARG A 72 5.71 0.67 -12.58
CA ARG A 72 4.73 1.77 -12.59
C ARG A 72 5.30 3.01 -13.28
N GLU A 73 6.54 3.38 -12.98
CA GLU A 73 7.24 4.50 -13.62
C GLU A 73 7.42 4.29 -15.12
N ASN A 74 7.73 3.05 -15.54
CA ASN A 74 7.79 2.66 -16.94
C ASN A 74 6.41 2.51 -17.61
N GLY A 75 5.31 2.63 -16.84
CA GLY A 75 3.96 2.49 -17.36
C GLY A 75 3.61 1.08 -17.84
N VAL A 76 4.27 0.04 -17.34
CA VAL A 76 4.03 -1.37 -17.70
C VAL A 76 3.31 -2.17 -16.59
N PHE A 77 3.04 -1.54 -15.45
CA PHE A 77 2.38 -2.17 -14.31
C PHE A 77 0.88 -2.36 -14.53
N VAL A 78 0.51 -3.51 -15.11
CA VAL A 78 -0.86 -3.84 -15.56
C VAL A 78 -2.01 -3.55 -14.57
N PRO A 79 -1.88 -3.72 -13.23
CA PRO A 79 -2.99 -3.50 -12.31
C PRO A 79 -3.41 -2.03 -12.17
N LEU A 80 -2.53 -1.08 -12.50
CA LEU A 80 -2.79 0.36 -12.42
C LEU A 80 -2.78 1.04 -13.79
N MET A 81 -2.59 0.29 -14.88
CA MET A 81 -2.78 0.83 -16.22
C MET A 81 -4.26 1.20 -16.36
N ALA A 82 -4.55 2.49 -16.53
CA ALA A 82 -5.89 2.97 -16.81
C ALA A 82 -6.44 2.21 -18.02
N ARG A 83 -7.48 1.40 -17.82
CA ARG A 83 -8.32 0.94 -18.93
C ARG A 83 -8.93 2.21 -19.53
N LYS A 84 -8.44 2.63 -20.70
CA LYS A 84 -8.98 3.80 -21.42
C LYS A 84 -10.45 3.63 -21.82
N ASP A 85 -11.05 2.46 -21.61
CA ASP A 85 -12.39 2.15 -22.07
C ASP A 85 -13.29 1.70 -20.91
N SER A 86 -14.04 2.66 -20.36
CA SER A 86 -15.38 2.40 -19.81
C SER A 86 -16.15 3.72 -19.68
N SER A 87 -16.39 4.36 -20.83
CA SER A 87 -17.73 4.91 -21.08
C SER A 87 -18.67 3.74 -21.32
N HIS A 88 -19.61 3.54 -20.42
CA HIS A 88 -20.95 3.02 -20.70
C HIS A 88 -21.91 3.96 -19.99
#